data_AF-A0A930SS12-F1
#
_entry.id   AF-A0A930SS12-F1
#
_cell.length_a   1.000
_cell.length_b   1.000
_cell.length_c   1.000
_cell.angle_alpha   90.00
_cell.angle_beta   90.00
_cell.angle_gamma   90.00
#
_symmetry.space_group_name_H-M   'P 1'
#
loop_
_entity.id
_entity.type
_entity.pdbx_description
1 polymer ?
#
loop_
_entity_poly.entity_id
_entity_poly.type
_entity_poly.pdbx_seq_one_letter_code
_entity_poly.pdbx_strand_id
1 'polypeptide(L)'
;MPHEALSLFSVLLCLALLVLNLGGGLRQQPVRQSMLGLGGLLLLSLLLRPYWPPTPPASIQRVFPPFMGQPAGLQLGLQAQTWLPPRSPAHPPISWLAQTRGGRKVMHKPIVLFARPEQSPVRVKGLQRAFRERFGWPDVWQTPFEPRAIIAHSTEGEDEAHAFAIFNRNTEAQYLGGVWTHFAVDPAGQIYQYGPLNRVSKGQAGLNDIAVGIEIVGTASLWVDSGAEGGKQSRAGSIIRRWQKQDLRQLAATADLIQTLQQHYQIPLARVYSHEDLGKIRDRKGVFPDYPWLRRQIRDRVYLSLEPVRDKDGQPERWYSFLEPYDRQDPGRDVMAVLYRQLQPSSN
;
A
#
# COMPACT_ATOMS: atom_id res chain seq x y z
N MET A 1 -22.04 -50.71 4.91
CA MET A 1 -22.93 -49.78 4.16
C MET A 1 -24.04 -49.36 5.12
N PRO A 2 -24.07 -48.11 5.59
CA PRO A 2 -24.95 -47.75 6.69
C PRO A 2 -26.31 -47.23 6.20
N HIS A 3 -27.32 -47.46 7.03
CA HIS A 3 -28.76 -47.29 6.83
C HIS A 3 -29.26 -45.86 6.51
N GLU A 4 -28.37 -44.88 6.30
CA GLU A 4 -28.74 -43.48 6.05
C GLU A 4 -29.09 -43.19 4.58
N ALA A 5 -28.56 -43.95 3.62
CA ALA A 5 -28.83 -43.74 2.19
C ALA A 5 -30.27 -44.10 1.76
N LEU A 6 -30.93 -45.02 2.48
CA LEU A 6 -32.30 -45.45 2.21
C LEU A 6 -33.35 -44.40 2.62
N SER A 7 -33.01 -43.53 3.60
CA SER A 7 -33.88 -42.45 4.07
C SER A 7 -34.05 -41.35 3.02
N LEU A 8 -32.95 -40.90 2.41
CA LEU A 8 -32.97 -39.80 1.44
C LEU A 8 -33.67 -40.21 0.13
N PHE A 9 -33.48 -41.45 -0.32
CA PHE A 9 -34.11 -41.97 -1.53
C PHE A 9 -35.64 -42.07 -1.39
N SER A 10 -36.12 -42.47 -0.21
CA SER A 10 -37.56 -42.58 0.08
C SER A 10 -38.24 -41.21 0.11
N VAL A 11 -37.56 -40.19 0.65
CA VAL A 11 -38.05 -38.80 0.68
C VAL A 11 -38.13 -38.20 -0.74
N LEU A 12 -37.12 -38.43 -1.56
CA LEU A 12 -37.08 -37.94 -2.95
C LEU A 12 -38.12 -38.64 -3.84
N LEU A 13 -38.35 -39.95 -3.62
CA LEU A 13 -39.38 -40.71 -4.34
C LEU A 13 -40.80 -40.26 -3.97
N CYS A 14 -41.07 -39.98 -2.70
CA CYS A 14 -42.35 -39.42 -2.25
C CYS A 14 -42.60 -38.02 -2.84
N LEU A 15 -41.58 -37.16 -2.90
CA LEU A 15 -41.69 -35.82 -3.51
C LEU A 15 -41.93 -35.90 -5.02
N ALA A 16 -41.28 -36.82 -5.72
CA ALA A 16 -41.49 -37.03 -7.16
C ALA A 16 -42.92 -37.54 -7.46
N LEU A 17 -43.44 -38.48 -6.66
CA LEU A 17 -44.80 -39.00 -6.81
C LEU A 17 -45.88 -37.97 -6.45
N LEU A 18 -45.61 -37.07 -5.49
CA LEU A 18 -46.50 -35.97 -5.14
C LEU A 18 -46.64 -34.95 -6.30
N VAL A 19 -45.53 -34.65 -6.98
CA VAL A 19 -45.51 -33.75 -8.15
C VAL A 19 -46.24 -34.37 -9.35
N LEU A 20 -46.19 -35.70 -9.51
CA LEU A 20 -46.90 -36.40 -10.59
C LEU A 20 -48.41 -36.55 -10.34
N ASN A 21 -48.87 -36.63 -9.08
CA ASN A 21 -50.30 -36.77 -8.76
C ASN A 21 -51.10 -35.46 -8.72
N LEU A 22 -50.44 -34.30 -8.64
CA LEU A 22 -51.12 -32.99 -8.68
C LEU A 22 -51.51 -32.54 -10.11
N GLY A 23 -51.48 -33.44 -11.09
CA GLY A 23 -51.68 -33.14 -12.52
C GLY A 23 -53.10 -33.29 -13.06
N GLY A 24 -54.11 -33.56 -12.21
CA GLY A 24 -55.49 -33.77 -12.61
C GLY A 24 -56.26 -32.47 -12.83
N GLY A 25 -56.10 -31.86 -14.01
CA GLY A 25 -57.00 -30.82 -14.50
C GLY A 25 -56.44 -29.42 -14.37
N LEU A 26 -55.78 -28.93 -15.42
CA LEU A 26 -55.78 -27.54 -15.86
C LEU A 26 -55.17 -27.48 -17.26
N ARG A 27 -55.91 -26.84 -18.17
CA ARG A 27 -55.66 -26.75 -19.62
C ARG A 27 -54.30 -26.13 -19.95
N GLN A 28 -53.75 -26.64 -21.05
CA GLN A 28 -52.53 -26.30 -21.78
C GLN A 28 -52.03 -24.83 -21.66
N GLN A 29 -50.82 -24.67 -21.12
CA GLN A 29 -49.94 -23.51 -21.37
C GLN A 29 -48.53 -24.00 -21.75
N PRO A 30 -47.82 -23.32 -22.68
CA PRO A 30 -46.52 -23.74 -23.23
C PRO A 30 -45.35 -23.71 -22.22
N VAL A 31 -45.56 -23.20 -21.01
CA VAL A 31 -44.51 -23.10 -19.97
C VAL A 31 -44.14 -24.47 -19.37
N ARG A 32 -45.04 -25.48 -19.42
CA ARG A 32 -44.75 -26.82 -18.84
C ARG A 32 -43.72 -27.65 -19.61
N GLN A 33 -43.56 -27.43 -20.92
CA GLN A 33 -42.57 -28.20 -21.70
C GLN A 33 -41.12 -27.81 -21.34
N SER A 34 -40.89 -26.56 -20.92
CA SER A 34 -39.56 -26.07 -20.56
C SER A 34 -39.10 -26.56 -19.18
N MET A 35 -40.03 -26.69 -18.22
CA MET A 35 -39.69 -27.15 -16.86
C MET A 35 -39.51 -28.66 -16.75
N LEU A 36 -40.21 -29.46 -17.56
CA LEU A 36 -39.96 -30.90 -17.63
C LEU A 36 -38.59 -31.23 -18.24
N GLY A 37 -38.11 -30.43 -19.20
CA GLY A 37 -36.78 -30.60 -19.79
C GLY A 37 -35.64 -30.32 -18.80
N LEU A 38 -35.75 -29.23 -18.03
CA LEU A 38 -34.75 -28.87 -17.02
C LEU A 38 -34.74 -29.83 -15.83
N GLY A 39 -35.90 -30.26 -15.33
CA GLY A 39 -36.00 -31.25 -14.26
C GLY A 39 -35.44 -32.62 -14.67
N GLY A 40 -35.72 -33.06 -15.89
CA GLY A 40 -35.20 -34.31 -16.44
C GLY A 40 -33.67 -34.31 -16.59
N LEU A 41 -33.08 -33.22 -17.09
CA LEU A 41 -31.62 -33.08 -17.22
C LEU A 41 -30.90 -33.09 -15.87
N LEU A 42 -31.49 -32.44 -14.85
CA LEU A 42 -30.90 -32.40 -13.51
C LEU A 42 -30.96 -33.78 -12.84
N LEU A 43 -32.08 -34.50 -12.97
CA LEU A 43 -32.23 -35.85 -12.45
C LEU A 43 -31.29 -36.84 -13.17
N LEU A 44 -31.15 -36.72 -14.50
CA LEU A 44 -30.23 -37.53 -15.28
C LEU A 44 -28.77 -37.27 -14.89
N SER A 45 -28.39 -36.01 -14.64
CA SER A 45 -27.05 -35.65 -14.18
C SER A 45 -26.71 -36.22 -12.79
N LEU A 46 -27.70 -36.31 -11.89
CA LEU A 46 -27.54 -36.89 -10.56
C LEU A 46 -27.48 -38.42 -10.61
N LEU A 47 -28.29 -39.06 -11.46
CA LEU A 47 -28.31 -40.52 -11.65
C LEU A 47 -27.07 -41.05 -12.38
N LEU A 48 -26.46 -40.26 -13.27
CA LEU A 48 -25.24 -40.63 -14.00
C LEU A 48 -23.94 -40.28 -13.25
N ARG A 49 -24.02 -39.50 -12.17
CA ARG A 49 -22.87 -39.11 -11.33
C ARG A 49 -22.01 -40.27 -10.81
N PRO A 50 -22.54 -41.44 -10.39
CA PRO A 50 -21.71 -42.57 -9.96
C PRO A 50 -21.02 -43.32 -11.12
N TYR A 51 -21.37 -43.02 -12.38
CA TYR A 51 -20.77 -43.64 -13.57
C TYR A 51 -19.75 -42.74 -14.26
N TRP A 52 -19.53 -41.51 -13.78
CA TRP A 52 -18.45 -40.67 -14.25
C TRP A 52 -17.14 -41.11 -13.61
N PRO A 53 -16.09 -41.45 -14.39
CA PRO A 53 -14.78 -41.67 -13.81
C PRO A 53 -14.34 -40.39 -13.08
N PRO A 54 -13.74 -40.51 -11.87
CA PRO A 54 -13.27 -39.34 -11.15
C PRO A 54 -12.31 -38.57 -12.05
N THR A 55 -12.59 -37.29 -12.27
CA THR A 55 -11.66 -36.40 -12.95
C THR A 55 -10.39 -36.38 -12.10
N PRO A 56 -9.21 -36.78 -12.63
CA PRO A 56 -8.00 -36.71 -11.84
C PRO A 56 -7.76 -35.24 -11.47
N PRO A 57 -7.45 -34.92 -10.21
CA PRO A 57 -7.10 -33.56 -9.86
C PRO A 57 -5.88 -33.15 -10.68
N ALA A 58 -5.94 -32.00 -11.34
CA ALA A 58 -4.79 -31.39 -11.97
C ALA A 58 -3.73 -31.16 -10.88
N SER A 59 -2.70 -32.01 -10.87
CA SER A 59 -1.56 -31.94 -9.97
C SER A 59 -0.60 -30.83 -10.44
N ILE A 60 -0.91 -29.58 -10.11
CA ILE A 60 0.15 -28.57 -10.01
C ILE A 60 0.81 -28.77 -8.64
N GLN A 61 1.86 -29.59 -8.61
CA GLN A 61 2.81 -29.58 -7.51
C GLN A 61 3.60 -28.27 -7.55
N ARG A 62 3.11 -27.23 -6.84
CA ARG A 62 4.01 -26.21 -6.29
C ARG A 62 4.22 -26.55 -4.83
N VAL A 63 5.38 -27.14 -4.56
CA VAL A 63 5.88 -27.34 -3.20
C VAL A 63 6.16 -25.96 -2.60
N PHE A 64 5.34 -25.55 -1.65
CA PHE A 64 5.78 -24.68 -0.57
C PHE A 64 5.34 -25.34 0.74
N PRO A 65 6.27 -25.63 1.68
CA PRO A 65 5.91 -26.26 2.93
C PRO A 65 5.15 -25.27 3.83
N PRO A 66 4.27 -25.76 4.71
CA PRO A 66 3.64 -24.94 5.72
C PRO A 66 4.64 -24.69 6.85
N PHE A 67 4.74 -23.45 7.34
CA PHE A 67 5.38 -23.19 8.63
C PHE A 67 4.40 -22.49 9.56
N MET A 68 3.84 -23.30 10.47
CA MET A 68 3.22 -22.86 11.71
C MET A 68 4.31 -22.60 12.76
N GLY A 69 4.17 -21.53 13.54
CA GLY A 69 5.07 -21.25 14.68
C GLY A 69 4.90 -19.86 15.32
N GLN A 70 3.88 -19.74 16.18
CA GLN A 70 3.80 -19.00 17.46
C GLN A 70 4.00 -17.45 17.57
N PRO A 71 3.32 -16.79 18.54
CA PRO A 71 3.29 -15.33 18.69
C PRO A 71 4.33 -14.84 19.72
N ALA A 72 5.47 -14.34 19.26
CA ALA A 72 6.48 -13.69 20.12
C ALA A 72 6.73 -12.20 19.77
N GLY A 73 5.89 -11.61 18.90
CA GLY A 73 6.19 -10.33 18.24
C GLY A 73 5.99 -9.06 19.09
N LEU A 74 5.30 -9.14 20.24
CA LEU A 74 4.94 -7.94 21.02
C LEU A 74 5.99 -7.52 22.05
N GLN A 75 6.88 -8.43 22.48
CA GLN A 75 7.84 -8.17 23.56
C GLN A 75 9.22 -7.68 23.07
N LEU A 76 9.52 -7.84 21.78
CA LEU A 76 10.77 -7.39 21.15
C LEU A 76 10.80 -5.89 20.80
N GLY A 77 9.65 -5.20 20.81
CA GLY A 77 9.55 -3.79 20.42
C GLY A 77 10.04 -2.78 21.47
N LEU A 78 10.18 -3.19 22.74
CA LEU A 78 10.46 -2.28 23.85
C LEU A 78 11.95 -2.22 24.27
N GLN A 79 12.82 -3.06 23.70
CA GLN A 79 14.26 -3.08 24.03
C GLN A 79 15.19 -2.55 22.92
N ALA A 80 14.65 -2.18 21.75
CA ALA A 80 15.46 -1.74 20.60
C ALA A 80 15.73 -0.23 20.61
N GLN A 81 16.46 0.27 21.62
CA GLN A 81 16.92 1.68 21.63
C GLN A 81 18.27 1.93 20.94
N THR A 82 18.97 0.91 20.46
CA THR A 82 20.27 1.06 19.79
C THR A 82 20.35 -0.04 18.73
N TRP A 83 20.67 0.16 17.45
CA TRP A 83 21.77 0.88 16.84
C TRP A 83 21.40 1.22 15.37
N LEU A 84 21.41 2.49 15.01
CA LEU A 84 21.63 2.88 13.61
C LEU A 84 23.13 2.67 13.32
N PRO A 85 23.55 2.14 12.16
CA PRO A 85 24.96 2.18 11.81
C PRO A 85 25.46 3.62 11.86
N PRO A 86 26.71 3.85 12.31
CA PRO A 86 27.25 5.19 12.51
C PRO A 86 27.07 6.04 11.25
N ARG A 87 26.72 7.31 11.47
CA ARG A 87 26.53 8.32 10.44
C ARG A 87 27.80 8.41 9.59
N SER A 88 27.66 8.33 8.26
CA SER A 88 28.81 8.54 7.38
C SER A 88 29.15 10.04 7.41
N PRO A 89 30.34 10.45 7.87
CA PRO A 89 30.69 11.86 8.03
C PRO A 89 30.89 12.63 6.71
N ALA A 90 30.72 11.97 5.55
CA ALA A 90 31.29 12.41 4.28
C ALA A 90 30.33 13.07 3.27
N HIS A 91 29.02 13.14 3.53
CA HIS A 91 28.10 13.76 2.55
C HIS A 91 27.73 15.18 2.97
N PRO A 92 28.13 16.22 2.21
CA PRO A 92 27.60 17.55 2.44
C PRO A 92 26.07 17.49 2.27
N PRO A 93 25.31 18.13 3.18
CA PRO A 93 23.86 18.10 3.10
C PRO A 93 23.41 18.83 1.83
N ILE A 94 23.10 18.11 0.76
CA ILE A 94 22.40 18.68 -0.38
C ILE A 94 21.03 19.11 0.13
N SER A 95 20.70 20.39 -0.05
CA SER A 95 19.35 20.89 0.21
C SER A 95 18.50 20.74 -1.05
N TRP A 96 19.00 21.17 -2.20
CA TRP A 96 18.23 21.23 -3.45
C TRP A 96 18.95 20.50 -4.58
N LEU A 97 18.23 19.60 -5.26
CA LEU A 97 18.72 18.87 -6.42
C LEU A 97 18.46 19.69 -7.67
N ALA A 98 19.48 20.02 -8.47
CA ALA A 98 19.28 20.77 -9.71
C ALA A 98 18.71 19.90 -10.84
N GLN A 99 19.23 18.68 -10.97
CA GLN A 99 18.85 17.71 -12.00
C GLN A 99 19.05 16.27 -11.52
N THR A 100 18.37 15.31 -12.13
CA THR A 100 18.60 13.88 -11.91
C THR A 100 19.87 13.39 -12.61
N ARG A 101 20.30 12.16 -12.31
CA ARG A 101 21.41 11.48 -13.02
C ARG A 101 21.14 11.33 -14.51
N GLY A 102 19.89 11.15 -14.92
CA GLY A 102 19.44 11.13 -16.31
C GLY A 102 19.32 12.50 -16.96
N GLY A 103 19.75 13.57 -16.28
CA GLY A 103 19.73 14.94 -16.81
C GLY A 103 18.37 15.63 -16.79
N ARG A 104 17.36 15.07 -16.10
CA ARG A 104 16.04 15.72 -15.98
C ARG A 104 16.14 16.89 -15.03
N LYS A 105 15.64 18.05 -15.45
CA LYS A 105 15.55 19.24 -14.61
C LYS A 105 14.59 19.02 -13.45
N VAL A 106 15.02 19.38 -12.24
CA VAL A 106 14.18 19.43 -11.05
C VAL A 106 13.71 20.86 -10.81
N MET A 107 12.41 21.05 -10.64
CA MET A 107 11.81 22.37 -10.39
C MET A 107 11.76 22.63 -8.89
N HIS A 108 12.46 23.64 -8.42
CA HIS A 108 12.40 24.05 -7.01
C HIS A 108 11.10 24.82 -6.76
N LYS A 109 10.22 24.23 -5.96
CA LYS A 109 8.92 24.80 -5.60
C LYS A 109 8.74 24.64 -4.09
N PRO A 110 9.55 25.34 -3.27
CA PRO A 110 9.55 25.16 -1.83
C PRO A 110 8.17 25.49 -1.24
N ILE A 111 7.69 24.65 -0.34
CA ILE A 111 6.55 25.03 0.51
C ILE A 111 6.95 26.19 1.44
N VAL A 112 5.97 26.99 1.84
CA VAL A 112 6.13 28.19 2.68
C VAL A 112 6.84 27.85 3.99
N LEU A 113 6.63 26.64 4.53
CA LEU A 113 7.33 26.16 5.72
C LEU A 113 8.86 26.28 5.63
N PHE A 114 9.45 26.06 4.45
CA PHE A 114 10.90 26.14 4.25
C PHE A 114 11.35 27.46 3.64
N ALA A 115 10.52 28.07 2.80
CA ALA A 115 10.84 29.35 2.18
C ALA A 115 10.76 30.51 3.17
N ARG A 116 9.74 30.50 4.04
CA ARG A 116 9.32 31.59 4.94
C ARG A 116 8.71 31.00 6.23
N PRO A 117 9.49 30.29 7.07
CA PRO A 117 8.99 29.60 8.25
C PRO A 117 8.24 30.51 9.23
N GLU A 118 8.61 31.79 9.30
CA GLU A 118 7.94 32.83 10.09
C GLU A 118 6.48 33.06 9.67
N GLN A 119 6.12 32.75 8.42
CA GLN A 119 4.75 32.78 7.91
C GLN A 119 3.98 31.49 8.19
N SER A 120 4.63 30.49 8.79
CA SER A 120 4.06 29.18 9.12
C SER A 120 4.16 28.82 10.61
N PRO A 121 3.84 29.73 11.55
CA PRO A 121 4.08 29.49 12.98
C PRO A 121 3.30 28.29 13.53
N VAL A 122 2.08 28.07 13.02
CA VAL A 122 1.24 26.90 13.38
C VAL A 122 1.94 25.61 12.97
N ARG A 123 2.48 25.54 11.75
CA ARG A 123 3.22 24.36 11.28
C ARG A 123 4.53 24.15 12.02
N VAL A 124 5.31 25.21 12.24
CA VAL A 124 6.57 25.12 12.99
C VAL A 124 6.32 24.54 14.38
N LYS A 125 5.33 25.06 15.12
CA LYS A 125 4.95 24.57 16.44
C LYS A 125 4.41 23.13 16.39
N GLY A 126 3.54 22.83 15.44
CA GLY A 126 2.95 21.50 15.27
C GLY A 126 3.99 20.43 14.93
N LEU A 127 4.95 20.78 14.06
CA LEU A 127 6.06 19.91 13.69
C LEU A 127 6.98 19.63 14.87
N GLN A 128 7.34 20.69 15.61
CA GLN A 128 8.18 20.57 16.79
C GLN A 128 7.55 19.65 17.84
N ARG A 129 6.23 19.78 18.03
CA ARG A 129 5.45 18.90 18.90
C ARG A 129 5.44 17.46 18.38
N ALA A 130 5.10 17.24 17.10
CA ALA A 130 5.07 15.90 16.51
C ALA A 130 6.39 15.16 16.65
N PHE A 131 7.52 15.80 16.33
CA PHE A 131 8.82 15.14 16.38
C PHE A 131 9.34 14.95 17.80
N ARG A 132 9.00 15.85 18.72
CA ARG A 132 9.26 15.63 20.15
C ARG A 132 8.51 14.41 20.67
N GLU A 133 7.20 14.33 20.39
CA GLU A 133 6.34 13.24 20.87
C GLU A 133 6.69 11.90 20.22
N ARG A 134 6.95 11.88 18.90
CA ARG A 134 7.15 10.63 18.15
C ARG A 134 8.60 10.16 18.06
N PHE A 135 9.58 11.06 18.17
CA PHE A 135 11.00 10.74 17.99
C PHE A 135 11.89 11.20 19.16
N GLY A 136 11.33 11.89 20.16
CA GLY A 136 12.10 12.42 21.29
C GLY A 136 12.97 13.63 20.95
N TRP A 137 12.72 14.30 19.82
CA TRP A 137 13.58 15.37 19.35
C TRP A 137 13.16 16.75 19.89
N PRO A 138 14.01 17.43 20.69
CA PRO A 138 13.65 18.69 21.32
C PRO A 138 13.56 19.86 20.33
N ASP A 139 14.33 19.80 19.24
CA ASP A 139 14.36 20.76 18.13
C ASP A 139 14.51 20.02 16.78
N VAL A 140 13.43 19.95 16.00
CA VAL A 140 13.42 19.26 14.70
C VAL A 140 14.26 19.98 13.64
N TRP A 141 14.46 21.29 13.80
CA TRP A 141 15.23 22.13 12.88
C TRP A 141 16.73 22.03 13.09
N GLN A 142 17.16 21.54 14.24
CA GLN A 142 18.58 21.29 14.52
C GLN A 142 18.94 19.82 14.38
N THR A 143 17.95 18.93 14.26
CA THR A 143 18.23 17.51 14.04
C THR A 143 18.81 17.28 12.64
N PRO A 144 20.00 16.65 12.53
CA PRO A 144 20.53 16.25 11.24
C PRO A 144 19.64 15.21 10.58
N PHE A 145 19.26 15.46 9.32
CA PHE A 145 18.51 14.55 8.50
C PHE A 145 19.44 13.79 7.56
N GLU A 146 19.41 12.46 7.64
CA GLU A 146 20.22 11.56 6.83
C GLU A 146 19.31 10.51 6.18
N PRO A 147 18.95 10.70 4.91
CA PRO A 147 18.18 9.72 4.17
C PRO A 147 18.84 8.34 4.15
N ARG A 148 18.07 7.31 4.53
CA ARG A 148 18.44 5.89 4.48
C ARG A 148 17.38 5.03 3.80
N ALA A 149 16.24 5.63 3.45
CA ALA A 149 15.13 5.01 2.74
C ALA A 149 14.48 6.02 1.78
N ILE A 150 13.79 5.49 0.76
CA ILE A 150 12.96 6.27 -0.16
C ILE A 150 11.55 5.69 -0.10
N ILE A 151 10.54 6.54 0.11
CA ILE A 151 9.13 6.13 0.16
C ILE A 151 8.39 6.75 -1.03
N ALA A 152 7.79 5.89 -1.85
CA ALA A 152 6.90 6.32 -2.91
C ALA A 152 5.45 6.34 -2.40
N HIS A 153 4.72 7.34 -2.87
CA HIS A 153 3.33 7.62 -2.56
C HIS A 153 2.55 7.92 -3.85
N SER A 154 1.24 7.92 -3.77
CA SER A 154 0.36 8.58 -4.74
C SER A 154 -0.42 9.68 -4.05
N THR A 155 -0.64 10.76 -4.79
CA THR A 155 -1.36 11.94 -4.27
C THR A 155 -2.86 11.71 -4.14
N GLU A 156 -3.39 10.65 -4.75
CA GLU A 156 -4.83 10.38 -4.92
C GLU A 156 -5.57 11.52 -5.64
N GLY A 157 -4.84 12.28 -6.46
CA GLY A 157 -5.36 13.38 -7.26
C GLY A 157 -4.53 13.58 -8.53
N GLU A 158 -5.17 14.04 -9.60
CA GLU A 158 -4.55 14.09 -10.94
C GLU A 158 -3.77 15.38 -11.22
N ASP A 159 -3.70 16.30 -10.26
CA ASP A 159 -3.11 17.63 -10.42
C ASP A 159 -2.02 17.88 -9.37
N GLU A 160 -0.83 18.24 -9.84
CA GLU A 160 0.31 18.61 -8.99
C GLU A 160 0.01 19.88 -8.20
N ALA A 161 -0.66 20.86 -8.79
CA ALA A 161 -0.94 22.13 -8.12
C ALA A 161 -1.87 21.92 -6.93
N HIS A 162 -2.86 21.04 -7.07
CA HIS A 162 -3.70 20.59 -5.97
C HIS A 162 -2.90 19.88 -4.86
N ALA A 163 -2.03 18.93 -5.21
CA ALA A 163 -1.17 18.25 -4.24
C ALA A 163 -0.25 19.25 -3.49
N PHE A 164 0.36 20.18 -4.23
CA PHE A 164 1.17 21.26 -3.67
C PHE A 164 0.35 22.12 -2.69
N ALA A 165 -0.88 22.51 -3.05
CA ALA A 165 -1.75 23.29 -2.17
C ALA A 165 -2.08 22.56 -0.86
N ILE A 166 -2.25 21.23 -0.90
CA ILE A 166 -2.43 20.40 0.31
C ILE A 166 -1.17 20.45 1.19
N PHE A 167 0.01 20.20 0.60
CA PHE A 167 1.28 20.17 1.35
C PHE A 167 1.74 21.54 1.82
N ASN A 168 1.29 22.61 1.15
CA ASN A 168 1.63 23.98 1.47
C ASN A 168 0.63 24.65 2.45
N ARG A 169 -0.52 24.01 2.71
CA ARG A 169 -1.53 24.53 3.63
C ARG A 169 -0.90 24.78 5.01
N ASN A 170 -1.29 25.89 5.65
CA ASN A 170 -0.87 26.31 6.99
C ASN A 170 -2.12 26.70 7.79
N THR A 171 -2.78 25.73 8.42
CA THR A 171 -4.01 25.95 9.19
C THR A 171 -3.99 25.17 10.50
N GLU A 172 -4.69 25.67 11.52
CA GLU A 172 -4.79 24.99 12.83
C GLU A 172 -5.54 23.66 12.74
N ALA A 173 -6.40 23.50 11.74
CA ALA A 173 -7.09 22.24 11.44
C ALA A 173 -6.15 21.13 10.94
N GLN A 174 -4.87 21.43 10.66
CA GLN A 174 -3.91 20.42 10.28
C GLN A 174 -3.37 19.67 11.49
N TYR A 175 -3.48 18.34 11.45
CA TYR A 175 -2.86 17.48 12.43
C TYR A 175 -1.36 17.76 12.57
N LEU A 176 -0.96 18.26 13.75
CA LEU A 176 0.43 18.51 14.14
C LEU A 176 1.30 19.15 13.04
N GLY A 177 0.81 20.21 12.40
CA GLY A 177 1.57 20.98 11.40
C GLY A 177 1.51 20.45 9.95
N GLY A 178 0.57 19.56 9.65
CA GLY A 178 0.28 19.08 8.29
C GLY A 178 1.20 17.96 7.81
N VAL A 179 1.09 17.58 6.55
CA VAL A 179 1.93 16.57 5.88
C VAL A 179 2.57 17.17 4.63
N TRP A 180 3.73 16.67 4.23
CA TRP A 180 4.42 17.00 2.98
C TRP A 180 5.46 15.94 2.63
N THR A 181 5.91 16.02 1.39
CA THR A 181 6.95 15.16 0.80
C THR A 181 8.15 16.01 0.34
N HIS A 182 9.27 15.38 -0.01
CA HIS A 182 10.38 16.11 -0.62
C HIS A 182 10.13 16.38 -2.09
N PHE A 183 9.60 15.39 -2.81
CA PHE A 183 9.39 15.48 -4.25
C PHE A 183 7.99 15.11 -4.68
N ALA A 184 7.55 15.68 -5.80
CA ALA A 184 6.44 15.17 -6.57
C ALA A 184 6.82 14.96 -8.05
N VAL A 185 6.18 14.00 -8.70
CA VAL A 185 6.35 13.73 -10.14
C VAL A 185 4.98 13.77 -10.82
N ASP A 186 4.78 14.76 -11.68
CA ASP A 186 3.50 14.95 -12.38
C ASP A 186 3.29 13.95 -13.54
N PRO A 187 2.09 13.90 -14.14
CA PRO A 187 1.82 13.00 -15.28
C PRO A 187 2.71 13.22 -16.50
N ALA A 188 3.26 14.43 -16.70
CA ALA A 188 4.17 14.73 -17.78
C ALA A 188 5.61 14.31 -17.50
N GLY A 189 5.89 13.84 -16.27
CA GLY A 189 7.23 13.48 -15.81
C GLY A 189 8.07 14.66 -15.34
N GLN A 190 7.44 15.82 -15.07
CA GLN A 190 8.13 16.93 -14.42
C GLN A 190 8.32 16.61 -12.93
N ILE A 191 9.54 16.81 -12.46
CA ILE A 191 9.92 16.62 -11.06
C ILE A 191 9.88 17.97 -10.36
N TYR A 192 9.18 18.03 -9.24
CA TYR A 192 9.12 19.18 -8.34
C TYR A 192 9.76 18.82 -7.02
N GLN A 193 10.57 19.72 -6.46
CA GLN A 193 11.10 19.58 -5.11
C GLN A 193 10.42 20.59 -4.19
N TYR A 194 9.71 20.09 -3.19
CA TYR A 194 8.93 20.87 -2.21
C TYR A 194 9.68 21.12 -0.91
N GLY A 195 10.51 20.16 -0.50
CA GLY A 195 11.28 20.21 0.74
C GLY A 195 12.77 20.01 0.47
N PRO A 196 13.66 20.70 1.21
CA PRO A 196 15.08 20.50 1.06
C PRO A 196 15.51 19.13 1.63
N LEU A 197 16.46 18.44 1.00
CA LEU A 197 16.89 17.09 1.37
C LEU A 197 17.78 17.02 2.61
N ASN A 198 18.06 18.15 3.24
CA ASN A 198 18.72 18.24 4.54
C ASN A 198 17.74 18.53 5.69
N ARG A 199 16.44 18.44 5.43
CA ARG A 199 15.36 18.57 6.42
C ARG A 199 14.45 17.36 6.33
N VAL A 200 13.93 16.95 7.48
CA VAL A 200 12.91 15.90 7.53
C VAL A 200 11.65 16.30 6.75
N SER A 201 10.89 15.29 6.37
CA SER A 201 9.55 15.45 5.83
C SER A 201 8.54 14.71 6.71
N LYS A 202 7.26 15.08 6.63
CA LYS A 202 6.20 14.45 7.42
C LYS A 202 5.15 13.82 6.51
N GLY A 203 5.13 12.50 6.44
CA GLY A 203 4.26 11.73 5.52
C GLY A 203 4.81 10.35 5.17
N GLN A 204 6.00 9.99 5.66
CA GLN A 204 6.81 8.89 5.15
C GLN A 204 6.52 7.59 5.93
N ALA A 205 5.24 7.38 6.21
CA ALA A 205 4.69 6.18 6.83
C ALA A 205 5.45 5.65 8.07
N GLY A 206 5.88 6.57 8.94
CA GLY A 206 6.59 6.25 10.18
C GLY A 206 8.13 6.23 10.10
N LEU A 207 8.70 6.56 8.93
CA LEU A 207 10.14 6.80 8.71
C LEU A 207 10.47 8.28 8.43
N ASN A 208 9.69 9.21 9.00
CA ASN A 208 9.85 10.65 8.76
C ASN A 208 11.26 11.19 9.05
N ASP A 209 12.00 10.54 9.95
CA ASP A 209 13.34 10.91 10.39
C ASP A 209 14.47 10.44 9.47
N ILE A 210 14.23 9.45 8.61
CA ILE A 210 15.28 8.83 7.78
C ILE A 210 14.87 8.61 6.32
N ALA A 211 13.70 9.09 5.89
CA ALA A 211 13.21 8.78 4.55
C ALA A 211 12.92 10.00 3.69
N VAL A 212 13.29 9.88 2.41
CA VAL A 212 12.91 10.82 1.36
C VAL A 212 11.59 10.36 0.75
N GLY A 213 10.52 11.11 0.97
CA GLY A 213 9.24 10.91 0.27
C GLY A 213 9.27 11.38 -1.18
N ILE A 214 8.57 10.64 -2.05
CA ILE A 214 8.24 10.98 -3.44
C ILE A 214 6.74 10.74 -3.66
N GLU A 215 6.02 11.78 -4.05
CA GLU A 215 4.60 11.69 -4.43
C GLU A 215 4.45 11.56 -5.95
N ILE A 216 3.83 10.47 -6.41
CA ILE A 216 3.52 10.26 -7.82
C ILE A 216 2.11 10.79 -8.05
N VAL A 217 1.98 11.85 -8.86
CA VAL A 217 0.69 12.53 -9.04
C VAL A 217 -0.29 11.64 -9.80
N GLY A 218 -1.35 11.23 -9.12
CA GLY A 218 -2.41 10.41 -9.66
C GLY A 218 -3.04 9.52 -8.60
N THR A 219 -3.94 8.65 -9.05
CA THR A 219 -4.62 7.66 -8.22
C THR A 219 -3.89 6.33 -8.27
N ALA A 220 -3.69 5.72 -7.11
CA ALA A 220 -3.21 4.34 -6.99
C ALA A 220 -4.27 3.34 -7.43
N SER A 221 -3.80 2.12 -7.67
CA SER A 221 -4.69 0.98 -7.83
C SER A 221 -5.27 0.56 -6.48
N LEU A 222 -6.58 0.27 -6.47
CA LEU A 222 -7.24 -0.33 -5.32
C LEU A 222 -7.19 -1.86 -5.43
N TRP A 223 -6.98 -2.48 -4.29
CA TRP A 223 -6.80 -3.89 -4.02
C TRP A 223 -7.73 -4.26 -2.88
N VAL A 224 -8.46 -5.36 -3.03
CA VAL A 224 -9.23 -5.95 -1.95
C VAL A 224 -8.37 -7.05 -1.37
N ASP A 225 -8.03 -6.94 -0.09
CA ASP A 225 -7.30 -8.02 0.58
C ASP A 225 -8.24 -9.23 0.73
N SER A 226 -7.89 -10.33 0.07
CA SER A 226 -8.61 -11.61 0.16
C SER A 226 -7.89 -12.61 1.06
N GLY A 227 -6.91 -12.16 1.86
CA GLY A 227 -6.14 -13.00 2.77
C GLY A 227 -4.85 -13.55 2.16
N ALA A 228 -4.50 -14.80 2.52
CA ALA A 228 -3.18 -15.39 2.26
C ALA A 228 -2.78 -15.51 0.78
N GLU A 229 -3.73 -15.38 -0.15
CA GLU A 229 -3.50 -15.47 -1.60
C GLU A 229 -3.01 -14.17 -2.23
N GLY A 230 -2.90 -13.09 -1.45
CA GLY A 230 -2.60 -11.76 -1.95
C GLY A 230 -3.85 -11.12 -2.55
N GLY A 231 -4.12 -9.87 -2.15
CA GLY A 231 -5.33 -9.17 -2.59
C GLY A 231 -5.53 -9.13 -4.10
N LYS A 232 -6.78 -8.97 -4.53
CA LYS A 232 -7.18 -8.80 -5.92
C LYS A 232 -7.32 -7.32 -6.26
N GLN A 233 -6.76 -6.88 -7.38
CA GLN A 233 -6.95 -5.50 -7.86
C GLN A 233 -8.43 -5.29 -8.19
N SER A 234 -9.10 -4.39 -7.46
CA SER A 234 -10.50 -4.02 -7.67
C SER A 234 -10.65 -2.81 -8.59
N ARG A 235 -9.61 -1.97 -8.68
CA ARG A 235 -9.59 -0.81 -9.60
C ARG A 235 -8.17 -0.51 -10.06
N ALA A 236 -8.00 -0.27 -11.35
CA ALA A 236 -6.76 0.32 -11.84
C ALA A 236 -6.65 1.80 -11.41
N GLY A 237 -5.48 2.23 -10.97
CA GLY A 237 -5.15 3.64 -10.74
C GLY A 237 -4.88 4.40 -12.04
N SER A 238 -4.86 5.72 -12.01
CA SER A 238 -4.50 6.52 -13.19
C SER A 238 -3.04 6.36 -13.57
N ILE A 239 -2.16 6.21 -12.58
CA ILE A 239 -0.71 6.05 -12.77
C ILE A 239 -0.44 4.81 -13.62
N ILE A 240 -0.95 3.64 -13.20
CA ILE A 240 -0.74 2.40 -13.95
C ILE A 240 -1.43 2.43 -15.32
N ARG A 241 -2.60 3.07 -15.45
CA ARG A 241 -3.31 3.20 -16.74
C ARG A 241 -2.49 3.98 -17.77
N ARG A 242 -1.79 5.04 -17.36
CA ARG A 242 -0.89 5.79 -18.26
C ARG A 242 0.22 4.89 -18.78
N TRP A 243 0.87 4.16 -17.88
CA TRP A 243 1.92 3.21 -18.24
C TRP A 243 1.44 2.13 -19.20
N GLN A 244 0.27 1.54 -18.95
CA GLN A 244 -0.34 0.53 -19.84
C GLN A 244 -0.62 1.08 -21.24
N LYS A 245 -0.93 2.37 -21.36
CA LYS A 245 -1.09 3.10 -22.63
C LYS A 245 0.23 3.57 -23.25
N GLN A 246 1.37 3.03 -22.78
CA GLN A 246 2.72 3.39 -23.23
C GLN A 246 3.12 4.85 -22.94
N ASP A 247 2.42 5.54 -22.04
CA ASP A 247 2.90 6.82 -21.50
C ASP A 247 3.84 6.55 -20.32
N LEU A 248 5.12 6.40 -20.64
CA LEU A 248 6.17 6.00 -19.70
C LEU A 248 6.74 7.18 -18.91
N ARG A 249 6.41 8.43 -19.28
CA ARG A 249 7.11 9.64 -18.84
C ARG A 249 7.16 9.77 -17.31
N GLN A 250 6.01 9.61 -16.66
CA GLN A 250 5.88 9.74 -15.20
C GLN A 250 6.72 8.70 -14.44
N LEU A 251 6.57 7.41 -14.79
CA LEU A 251 7.29 6.34 -14.08
C LEU A 251 8.78 6.29 -14.43
N ALA A 252 9.16 6.67 -15.66
CA ALA A 252 10.58 6.81 -16.03
C ALA A 252 11.25 7.96 -15.29
N ALA A 253 10.59 9.12 -15.15
CA ALA A 253 11.09 10.23 -14.35
C ALA A 253 11.19 9.87 -12.86
N THR A 254 10.22 9.10 -12.35
CA THR A 254 10.23 8.60 -10.97
C THR A 254 11.39 7.63 -10.73
N ALA A 255 11.62 6.68 -11.63
CA ALA A 255 12.74 5.73 -11.53
C ALA A 255 14.10 6.45 -11.59
N ASP A 256 14.27 7.40 -12.50
CA ASP A 256 15.50 8.21 -12.61
C ASP A 256 15.75 9.05 -11.33
N LEU A 257 14.70 9.65 -10.76
CA LEU A 257 14.79 10.34 -9.47
C LEU A 257 15.21 9.39 -8.34
N ILE A 258 14.60 8.21 -8.25
CA ILE A 258 14.96 7.19 -7.25
C ILE A 258 16.43 6.81 -7.39
N GLN A 259 16.90 6.47 -8.60
CA GLN A 259 18.29 6.10 -8.84
C GLN A 259 19.26 7.24 -8.49
N THR A 260 18.87 8.49 -8.74
CA THR A 260 19.65 9.68 -8.35
C THR A 260 19.83 9.73 -6.83
N LEU A 261 18.74 9.56 -6.08
CA LEU A 261 18.76 9.58 -4.62
C LEU A 261 19.51 8.37 -4.04
N GLN A 262 19.36 7.19 -4.64
CA GLN A 262 20.11 6.00 -4.28
C GLN A 262 21.61 6.19 -4.46
N GLN A 263 22.04 6.77 -5.58
CA GLN A 263 23.45 7.07 -5.82
C GLN A 263 23.97 8.11 -4.83
N HIS A 264 23.21 9.18 -4.60
CA HIS A 264 23.65 10.28 -3.75
C HIS A 264 23.78 9.88 -2.27
N TYR A 265 22.80 9.13 -1.74
CA TYR A 265 22.74 8.71 -0.34
C TYR A 265 23.17 7.26 -0.09
N GLN A 266 23.64 6.56 -1.13
CA GLN A 266 24.00 5.14 -1.08
C GLN A 266 22.85 4.26 -0.55
N ILE A 267 21.60 4.58 -0.92
CA ILE A 267 20.41 3.84 -0.49
C ILE A 267 20.26 2.59 -1.36
N PRO A 268 20.35 1.36 -0.79
CA PRO A 268 20.19 0.15 -1.58
C PRO A 268 18.75 -0.01 -2.07
N LEU A 269 18.56 -0.76 -3.17
CA LEU A 269 17.23 -1.00 -3.75
C LEU A 269 16.25 -1.61 -2.74
N ALA A 270 16.73 -2.45 -1.83
CA ALA A 270 15.94 -3.06 -0.77
C ALA A 270 15.36 -2.06 0.26
N ARG A 271 15.72 -0.77 0.16
CA ARG A 271 15.23 0.34 1.00
C ARG A 271 14.44 1.40 0.20
N VAL A 272 13.94 1.01 -0.96
CA VAL A 272 12.90 1.73 -1.68
C VAL A 272 11.59 1.03 -1.36
N TYR A 273 10.61 1.76 -0.83
CA TYR A 273 9.35 1.20 -0.37
C TYR A 273 8.15 1.98 -0.91
N SER A 274 6.99 1.34 -0.96
CA SER A 274 5.70 2.06 -1.02
C SER A 274 5.21 2.44 0.36
N HIS A 275 4.27 3.38 0.44
CA HIS A 275 3.48 3.59 1.67
C HIS A 275 2.81 2.27 2.09
N GLU A 276 2.23 1.50 1.15
CA GLU A 276 1.58 0.21 1.45
C GLU A 276 2.53 -0.76 2.17
N ASP A 277 3.80 -0.82 1.77
CA ASP A 277 4.79 -1.71 2.41
C ASP A 277 4.98 -1.37 3.89
N LEU A 278 4.96 -0.08 4.23
CA LEU A 278 5.11 0.41 5.59
C LEU A 278 3.80 0.27 6.38
N GLY A 279 2.65 0.61 5.79
CA GLY A 279 1.33 0.48 6.44
C GLY A 279 1.01 -0.98 6.80
N LYS A 280 1.45 -1.93 5.97
CA LYS A 280 1.24 -3.38 6.20
C LYS A 280 2.43 -4.06 6.86
N ILE A 281 3.42 -3.32 7.37
CA ILE A 281 4.69 -3.90 7.85
C ILE A 281 4.50 -4.95 8.95
N ARG A 282 3.45 -4.84 9.77
CA ARG A 282 3.11 -5.85 10.78
C ARG A 282 2.85 -7.21 10.15
N ASP A 283 2.13 -7.23 9.04
CA ASP A 283 1.57 -8.43 8.42
C ASP A 283 2.50 -9.03 7.34
N ARG A 284 3.50 -8.27 6.88
CA ARG A 284 4.49 -8.74 5.88
C ARG A 284 5.45 -9.79 6.44
N LYS A 285 5.68 -10.87 5.70
CA LYS A 285 6.70 -11.89 6.01
C LYS A 285 7.62 -12.07 4.80
N GLY A 286 8.83 -12.60 5.01
CA GLY A 286 9.76 -12.96 3.93
C GLY A 286 11.04 -12.11 3.84
N VAL A 287 11.82 -12.35 2.78
CA VAL A 287 13.21 -11.88 2.58
C VAL A 287 13.30 -10.63 1.69
N PHE A 288 12.19 -10.17 1.14
CA PHE A 288 12.08 -9.01 0.25
C PHE A 288 11.00 -8.08 0.79
N PRO A 289 11.19 -6.74 0.80
CA PRO A 289 12.24 -5.88 1.37
C PRO A 289 12.86 -6.30 2.72
N ASP A 290 13.88 -5.56 3.20
CA ASP A 290 14.53 -5.73 4.53
C ASP A 290 13.57 -5.32 5.68
N TYR A 291 12.47 -6.06 5.83
CA TYR A 291 11.44 -5.80 6.84
C TYR A 291 11.93 -5.89 8.28
N PRO A 292 12.87 -6.79 8.66
CA PRO A 292 13.46 -6.75 9.99
C PRO A 292 14.15 -5.41 10.28
N TRP A 293 14.91 -4.85 9.33
CA TRP A 293 15.45 -3.50 9.49
C TRP A 293 14.34 -2.46 9.59
N LEU A 294 13.37 -2.50 8.67
CA LEU A 294 12.27 -1.53 8.64
C LEU A 294 11.49 -1.47 9.96
N ARG A 295 11.12 -2.62 10.54
CA ARG A 295 10.45 -2.68 11.86
C ARG A 295 11.25 -2.07 12.99
N ARG A 296 12.58 -2.22 12.96
CA ARG A 296 13.48 -1.59 13.94
C ARG A 296 13.61 -0.08 13.74
N GLN A 297 13.35 0.41 12.53
CA GLN A 297 13.48 1.83 12.20
C GLN A 297 12.18 2.62 12.33
N ILE A 298 11.02 2.00 12.20
CA ILE A 298 9.74 2.69 12.40
C ILE A 298 9.64 3.08 13.87
N ARG A 299 9.83 4.37 14.14
CA ARG A 299 9.71 4.97 15.47
C ARG A 299 8.30 5.48 15.75
N ASP A 300 7.53 5.68 14.69
CA ASP A 300 6.17 6.15 14.79
C ASP A 300 5.24 5.02 15.25
N ARG A 301 4.93 5.03 16.55
CA ARG A 301 4.14 3.98 17.22
C ARG A 301 2.73 3.84 16.65
N VAL A 302 2.19 4.88 16.00
CA VAL A 302 0.91 4.83 15.29
C VAL A 302 0.98 3.89 14.09
N TYR A 303 2.07 3.96 13.32
CA TYR A 303 2.31 3.07 12.17
C TYR A 303 2.66 1.63 12.59
N LEU A 304 3.13 1.44 13.82
CA LEU A 304 3.28 0.10 14.40
C LEU A 304 1.98 -0.47 15.00
N SER A 305 0.87 0.27 14.94
CA SER A 305 -0.39 -0.07 15.61
C SER A 305 -0.28 -0.21 17.13
N LEU A 306 0.74 0.40 17.73
CA LEU A 306 1.01 0.29 19.16
C LEU A 306 0.29 1.36 19.97
N GLU A 307 -0.07 2.49 19.35
CA GLU A 307 -0.82 3.57 20.00
C GLU A 307 -1.82 4.18 19.02
N PRO A 308 -3.12 4.30 19.37
CA PRO A 308 -4.06 5.06 18.58
C PRO A 308 -3.73 6.55 18.70
N VAL A 309 -3.92 7.31 17.61
CA VAL A 309 -3.91 8.78 17.71
C VAL A 309 -5.09 9.20 18.57
N ARG A 310 -4.85 10.07 19.55
CA ARG A 310 -5.87 10.54 20.48
C ARG A 310 -6.27 11.99 20.18
N ASP A 311 -7.54 12.31 20.31
CA ASP A 311 -8.07 13.68 20.22
C ASP A 311 -7.72 14.50 21.47
N LYS A 312 -8.21 15.74 21.53
CA LYS A 312 -8.02 16.65 22.66
C LYS A 312 -8.56 16.11 24.00
N ASP A 313 -9.50 15.17 23.94
CA ASP A 313 -10.16 14.55 25.08
C ASP A 313 -9.53 13.17 25.41
N GLY A 314 -8.43 12.82 24.75
CA GLY A 314 -7.69 11.58 24.95
C GLY A 314 -8.32 10.34 24.30
N GLN A 315 -9.35 10.50 23.46
CA GLN A 315 -10.04 9.42 22.79
C GLN A 315 -9.39 9.08 21.44
N PRO A 316 -9.34 7.80 21.02
CA PRO A 316 -8.89 7.42 19.69
C PRO A 316 -9.64 8.19 18.59
N GLU A 317 -8.94 9.06 17.87
CA GLU A 317 -9.53 9.88 16.83
C GLU A 317 -9.64 9.06 15.54
N ARG A 318 -10.87 8.85 15.07
CA ARG A 318 -11.19 7.99 13.92
C ARG A 318 -10.80 8.57 12.56
N TRP A 319 -10.45 9.86 12.47
CA TRP A 319 -10.39 10.59 11.20
C TRP A 319 -9.02 11.23 10.98
N TYR A 320 -8.09 10.47 10.38
CA TYR A 320 -6.91 11.05 9.75
C TYR A 320 -6.79 10.52 8.33
N SER A 321 -7.58 11.09 7.42
CA SER A 321 -7.71 10.70 6.01
C SER A 321 -6.44 10.70 5.14
N PHE A 322 -5.29 11.12 5.70
CA PHE A 322 -3.97 11.08 5.03
C PHE A 322 -2.92 10.23 5.77
N LEU A 323 -3.24 9.76 6.97
CA LEU A 323 -2.31 9.01 7.83
C LEU A 323 -2.85 7.64 8.20
N GLU A 324 -3.93 7.15 7.57
CA GLU A 324 -4.45 5.81 7.82
C GLU A 324 -3.33 4.80 7.51
N PRO A 325 -2.73 4.18 8.55
CA PRO A 325 -1.71 3.16 8.34
C PRO A 325 -2.37 1.84 7.91
N TYR A 326 -3.70 1.75 8.02
CA TYR A 326 -4.51 0.58 7.72
C TYR A 326 -5.13 0.76 6.35
N ASP A 327 -4.84 -0.17 5.45
CA ASP A 327 -5.44 -0.28 4.10
C ASP A 327 -5.09 0.76 3.05
N ARG A 328 -4.15 1.68 3.30
CA ARG A 328 -3.58 2.49 2.23
C ARG A 328 -2.77 1.63 1.26
N GLN A 329 -2.99 1.88 -0.03
CA GLN A 329 -2.46 1.07 -1.14
C GLN A 329 -1.70 1.93 -2.14
N ASP A 330 -1.10 3.02 -1.68
CA ASP A 330 -0.38 3.98 -2.49
C ASP A 330 1.13 3.65 -2.61
N PRO A 331 1.75 3.84 -3.80
CA PRO A 331 1.11 4.11 -5.10
C PRO A 331 0.49 2.86 -5.75
N GLY A 332 0.59 1.70 -5.11
CA GLY A 332 0.05 0.42 -5.56
C GLY A 332 1.14 -0.58 -5.94
N ARG A 333 0.87 -1.87 -5.71
CA ARG A 333 1.82 -2.97 -6.01
C ARG A 333 2.23 -3.03 -7.47
N ASP A 334 1.30 -2.71 -8.36
CA ASP A 334 1.51 -2.67 -9.81
C ASP A 334 2.44 -1.52 -10.22
N VAL A 335 2.26 -0.33 -9.64
CA VAL A 335 3.17 0.81 -9.85
C VAL A 335 4.57 0.46 -9.34
N MET A 336 4.68 -0.07 -8.11
CA MET A 336 5.98 -0.48 -7.55
C MET A 336 6.65 -1.58 -8.35
N ALA A 337 5.90 -2.56 -8.87
CA ALA A 337 6.45 -3.62 -9.72
C ALA A 337 7.09 -3.05 -11.00
N VAL A 338 6.47 -2.04 -11.61
CA VAL A 338 7.05 -1.32 -12.75
C VAL A 338 8.32 -0.57 -12.34
N LEU A 339 8.30 0.15 -11.22
CA LEU A 339 9.48 0.87 -10.73
C LEU A 339 10.64 -0.10 -10.44
N TYR A 340 10.42 -1.18 -9.69
CA TYR A 340 11.48 -2.14 -9.38
C TYR A 340 12.12 -2.74 -10.63
N ARG A 341 11.33 -3.03 -11.67
CA ARG A 341 11.87 -3.51 -12.96
C ARG A 341 12.81 -2.49 -13.61
N GLN A 342 12.47 -1.20 -13.54
CA GLN A 342 13.32 -0.12 -14.08
C GLN A 342 14.56 0.16 -13.22
N LEU A 343 14.50 -0.18 -11.93
CA LEU A 343 15.60 0.02 -10.99
C LEU A 343 16.61 -1.13 -10.96
N GLN A 344 16.24 -2.31 -11.46
CA GLN A 344 17.15 -3.43 -11.58
C GLN A 344 18.26 -3.13 -12.62
N PRO A 345 19.51 -3.51 -12.35
CA PRO A 345 20.57 -3.44 -13.35
C PRO A 345 20.14 -4.21 -14.60
N SER A 346 20.37 -3.65 -15.79
CA SER A 346 20.24 -4.43 -17.02
C SER A 346 21.20 -5.62 -16.93
N SER A 347 20.67 -6.84 -16.97
CA SER A 347 21.48 -8.04 -17.15
C SER A 347 22.09 -7.97 -18.55
N ASN A 348 23.30 -7.43 -18.64
CA ASN A 348 24.08 -7.39 -19.88
C ASN A 348 24.55 -8.79 -20.27
#